data_AF-A0A7W6T9N4-F1
#
_entry.id   AF-A0A7W6T9N4-F1
#
_cell.length_a   1.000
_cell.length_b   1.000
_cell.length_c   1.000
_cell.angle_alpha   90.00
_cell.angle_beta   90.00
_cell.angle_gamma   90.00
#
_symmetry.space_group_name_H-M   'P 1'
#
loop_
_entity.id
_entity.type
_entity.pdbx_description
1 polymer ?
#
loop_
_entity_poly.entity_id
_entity_poly.type
_entity_poly.pdbx_seq_one_letter_code
_entity_poly.pdbx_strand_id
1 'polypeptide(L)'
;MPIAPSTYHAHVAKRRDPAKLSARARQDGALKIEVRRVFDQNFSVYGVRKVWRQLKREGFDVARCTVSRLMRDMGLQGVIRGKPVRTTISDKAAPCPLDHVNRQFKASRPNVLWLSDFTYGAPRPSVGEAYDWNAKEKGGLKMTCSLL
;
A
#
# COMPACT_ATOMS: atom_id res chain seq x y z
N MET A 1 -5.42 -44.31 6.16
CA MET A 1 -6.28 -44.16 7.35
C MET A 1 -7.72 -44.42 6.96
N PRO A 2 -8.42 -45.41 7.53
CA PRO A 2 -9.84 -45.64 7.26
C PRO A 2 -10.68 -44.53 7.91
N ILE A 3 -11.61 -43.96 7.16
CA ILE A 3 -12.54 -42.92 7.63
C ILE A 3 -13.88 -43.59 7.95
N ALA A 4 -14.51 -43.22 9.07
CA ALA A 4 -15.81 -43.76 9.44
C ALA A 4 -16.88 -43.50 8.36
N PRO A 5 -17.75 -44.47 8.02
CA PRO A 5 -18.76 -44.29 6.99
C PRO A 5 -19.72 -43.11 7.26
N SER A 6 -20.06 -42.87 8.53
CA SER A 6 -20.93 -41.76 8.94
C SER A 6 -20.33 -40.38 8.64
N THR A 7 -19.02 -40.21 8.84
CA THR A 7 -18.35 -38.94 8.54
C THR A 7 -18.23 -38.71 7.03
N TYR A 8 -17.99 -39.77 6.25
CA TYR A 8 -18.03 -39.71 4.80
C TYR A 8 -19.42 -39.27 4.28
N HIS A 9 -20.49 -39.93 4.71
CA HIS A 9 -21.84 -39.59 4.27
C HIS A 9 -22.27 -38.18 4.72
N ALA A 10 -21.87 -37.74 5.92
CA ALA A 10 -22.11 -36.38 6.37
C ALA A 10 -21.36 -35.33 5.50
N HIS A 11 -20.13 -35.62 5.09
CA HIS A 11 -19.38 -34.77 4.16
C HIS A 11 -20.01 -34.75 2.76
N VAL A 12 -20.44 -35.90 2.24
CA VAL A 12 -21.14 -35.99 0.95
C VAL A 12 -22.46 -35.23 1.00
N ALA A 13 -23.22 -35.33 2.09
CA ALA A 13 -24.47 -34.59 2.28
C ALA A 13 -24.24 -33.07 2.29
N LYS A 14 -23.18 -32.59 2.94
CA LYS A 14 -22.79 -31.16 2.93
C LYS A 14 -22.33 -30.65 1.56
N ARG A 15 -21.75 -31.53 0.73
CA ARG A 15 -21.38 -31.19 -0.67
C ARG A 15 -22.60 -31.15 -1.59
N ARG A 16 -23.58 -32.03 -1.38
CA ARG A 16 -24.82 -32.09 -2.18
C ARG A 16 -25.77 -30.94 -1.85
N ASP A 17 -25.85 -30.54 -0.59
CA ASP A 17 -26.79 -29.53 -0.12
C ASP A 17 -26.06 -28.38 0.59
N PRO A 18 -25.88 -27.22 -0.07
CA PRO A 18 -25.26 -26.06 0.52
C PRO A 18 -26.07 -25.46 1.69
N ALA A 19 -27.35 -25.81 1.86
CA ALA A 19 -28.15 -25.37 3.00
C ALA A 19 -27.72 -26.04 4.32
N LYS A 20 -27.10 -27.23 4.24
CA LYS A 20 -26.55 -27.98 5.40
C LYS A 20 -25.16 -27.51 5.83
N LEU A 21 -24.62 -26.49 5.16
CA LEU A 21 -23.37 -25.85 5.55
C LEU A 21 -23.56 -25.01 6.81
N SER A 22 -22.48 -24.85 7.58
CA SER A 22 -22.49 -23.97 8.75
C SER A 22 -22.83 -22.53 8.35
N ALA A 23 -23.42 -21.77 9.27
CA ALA A 23 -23.75 -20.35 9.04
C ALA A 23 -22.54 -19.55 8.51
N ARG A 24 -21.35 -19.84 9.05
CA ARG A 24 -20.08 -19.26 8.59
C ARG A 24 -19.76 -19.59 7.13
N ALA A 25 -19.92 -20.85 6.72
CA ALA A 25 -19.65 -21.26 5.35
C ALA A 25 -20.64 -20.64 4.34
N ARG A 26 -21.89 -20.43 4.76
CA ARG A 26 -22.89 -19.71 3.96
C ARG A 26 -22.52 -18.23 3.80
N GLN A 27 -22.15 -17.56 4.89
CA GLN A 27 -21.68 -16.17 4.87
C GLN A 27 -20.40 -16.01 4.02
N ASP A 28 -19.43 -16.92 4.19
CA ASP A 28 -18.22 -16.95 3.36
C ASP A 28 -18.55 -17.12 1.87
N GLY A 29 -19.57 -17.91 1.53
CA GLY A 29 -20.06 -18.08 0.16
C GLY A 29 -20.58 -16.78 -0.45
N ALA A 30 -21.44 -16.05 0.27
CA ALA A 30 -21.94 -14.75 -0.15
C ALA A 30 -20.78 -13.73 -0.29
N LEU A 31 -19.87 -13.71 0.67
CA LEU A 31 -18.73 -12.79 0.67
C LEU A 31 -17.74 -13.10 -0.47
N LYS A 32 -17.59 -14.36 -0.88
CA LYS A 32 -16.76 -14.74 -2.04
C LYS A 32 -17.28 -14.11 -3.34
N ILE A 33 -18.59 -13.99 -3.50
CA ILE A 33 -19.21 -13.35 -4.68
C ILE A 33 -18.84 -11.87 -4.72
N GLU A 34 -19.00 -11.16 -3.60
CA GLU A 34 -18.65 -9.73 -3.51
C GLU A 34 -17.16 -9.47 -3.68
N VAL A 35 -16.31 -10.30 -3.07
CA VAL A 35 -14.85 -10.22 -3.25
C VAL A 35 -14.47 -10.37 -4.73
N ARG A 36 -15.10 -11.32 -5.43
CA ARG A 36 -14.86 -11.53 -6.87
C ARG A 36 -15.36 -10.35 -7.69
N ARG A 37 -16.57 -9.86 -7.43
CA ARG A 37 -17.13 -8.66 -8.11
C ARG A 37 -16.17 -7.47 -8.00
N VAL A 38 -15.71 -7.17 -6.78
CA VAL A 38 -14.77 -6.06 -6.54
C VAL A 38 -13.43 -6.32 -7.25
N PHE A 39 -12.94 -7.56 -7.24
CA PHE A 39 -11.67 -7.90 -7.89
C PHE A 39 -11.74 -7.73 -9.43
N ASP A 40 -12.82 -8.21 -10.04
CA ASP A 40 -13.03 -8.15 -11.49
C ASP A 40 -13.29 -6.70 -11.94
N GLN A 41 -14.08 -5.92 -11.19
CA GLN A 41 -14.29 -4.50 -11.44
C GLN A 41 -12.99 -3.66 -11.39
N ASN A 42 -11.98 -4.12 -10.65
CA ASN A 42 -10.69 -3.44 -10.50
C ASN A 42 -9.58 -4.10 -11.32
N PHE A 43 -9.94 -4.76 -12.45
CA PHE A 43 -9.02 -5.36 -13.42
C PHE A 43 -7.99 -6.32 -12.79
N SER A 44 -8.36 -7.05 -11.74
CA SER A 44 -7.45 -7.95 -11.02
C SER A 44 -6.21 -7.27 -10.38
N VAL A 45 -6.16 -5.94 -10.32
CA VAL A 45 -5.04 -5.19 -9.74
C VAL A 45 -5.07 -5.21 -8.21
N TYR A 46 -6.26 -5.35 -7.62
CA TYR A 46 -6.44 -5.20 -6.19
C TYR A 46 -6.03 -6.46 -5.43
N GLY A 47 -4.99 -6.34 -4.61
CA GLY A 47 -4.67 -7.33 -3.58
C GLY A 47 -5.55 -7.21 -2.34
N VAL A 48 -5.35 -8.13 -1.39
CA VAL A 48 -6.13 -8.26 -0.13
C VAL A 48 -6.42 -6.93 0.56
N ARG A 49 -5.42 -6.05 0.72
CA ARG A 49 -5.59 -4.76 1.42
C ARG A 49 -6.48 -3.76 0.68
N LYS A 50 -6.50 -3.81 -0.65
CA LYS A 50 -7.32 -2.89 -1.47
C LYS A 50 -8.75 -3.40 -1.54
N VAL A 51 -8.94 -4.70 -1.77
CA VAL A 51 -10.27 -5.35 -1.74
C VAL A 51 -10.92 -5.16 -0.37
N TRP A 52 -10.20 -5.40 0.73
CA TRP A 52 -10.74 -5.20 2.08
C TRP A 52 -11.19 -3.76 2.34
N ARG A 53 -10.41 -2.77 1.90
CA ARG A 53 -10.79 -1.35 2.04
C ARG A 53 -12.02 -1.01 1.20
N GLN A 54 -12.13 -1.58 0.01
CA GLN A 54 -13.29 -1.36 -0.86
C GLN A 54 -14.55 -1.98 -0.24
N LEU A 55 -14.49 -3.21 0.25
CA LEU A 55 -15.60 -3.85 0.96
C LEU A 55 -16.03 -3.05 2.20
N LYS A 56 -15.07 -2.49 2.94
CA LYS A 56 -15.37 -1.63 4.10
C LYS A 56 -16.08 -0.33 3.69
N ARG A 57 -15.75 0.24 2.52
CA ARG A 57 -16.44 1.43 1.98
C ARG A 57 -17.86 1.12 1.53
N GLU A 58 -18.10 -0.10 1.08
CA GLU A 58 -19.44 -0.59 0.69
C GLU A 58 -20.28 -1.07 1.89
N GLY A 59 -19.76 -0.97 3.11
CA GLY A 59 -20.50 -1.27 4.35
C GLY A 59 -20.36 -2.70 4.86
N PHE A 60 -19.48 -3.52 4.29
CA PHE A 60 -19.24 -4.88 4.79
C PHE A 60 -18.30 -4.86 6.00
N ASP A 61 -18.80 -5.27 7.17
CA ASP A 61 -17.98 -5.47 8.36
C ASP A 61 -17.26 -6.83 8.32
N VAL A 62 -16.08 -6.83 7.70
CA VAL A 62 -15.28 -8.04 7.50
C VAL A 62 -13.84 -7.81 7.94
N ALA A 63 -13.32 -8.76 8.71
CA ALA A 63 -11.92 -8.75 9.10
C ALA A 63 -10.98 -8.98 7.90
N ARG A 64 -9.84 -8.29 7.89
CA ARG A 64 -8.80 -8.44 6.85
C ARG A 64 -8.36 -9.89 6.65
N CYS A 65 -8.25 -10.66 7.73
CA CYS A 65 -7.87 -12.07 7.70
C CYS A 65 -8.89 -12.94 6.97
N THR A 66 -10.18 -12.62 7.06
CA THR A 66 -11.26 -13.31 6.34
C THR A 66 -11.11 -13.07 4.84
N VAL A 67 -10.95 -11.81 4.41
CA VAL A 67 -10.73 -11.48 2.99
C VAL A 67 -9.47 -12.18 2.45
N SER A 68 -8.38 -12.17 3.23
CA SER A 68 -7.14 -12.87 2.85
C SER A 68 -7.34 -14.37 2.65
N ARG A 69 -8.08 -15.02 3.54
CA ARG A 69 -8.39 -16.45 3.46
C ARG A 69 -9.26 -16.73 2.23
N LEU A 70 -10.33 -15.95 2.02
CA LEU A 70 -11.24 -16.16 0.89
C LEU A 70 -10.57 -15.92 -0.46
N MET A 71 -9.70 -14.91 -0.57
CA MET A 71 -8.90 -14.69 -1.78
C MET A 71 -7.94 -15.86 -2.04
N ARG A 72 -7.31 -16.40 -0.99
CA ARG A 72 -6.44 -17.59 -1.10
C ARG A 72 -7.22 -18.83 -1.55
N ASP A 73 -8.39 -19.08 -0.97
CA ASP A 73 -9.28 -20.19 -1.35
C ASP A 73 -9.71 -20.11 -2.82
N MET A 74 -9.85 -18.90 -3.36
CA MET A 74 -10.22 -18.66 -4.76
C MET A 74 -9.02 -18.53 -5.71
N GLY A 75 -7.80 -18.55 -5.20
CA GLY A 75 -6.58 -18.33 -6.00
C GLY A 75 -6.40 -16.90 -6.53
N LEU A 76 -7.14 -15.92 -6.00
CA LEU A 76 -7.06 -14.53 -6.45
C LEU A 76 -5.82 -13.85 -5.86
N GLN A 77 -4.97 -13.30 -6.72
CA GLN A 77 -3.80 -12.54 -6.33
C GLN A 77 -3.81 -11.19 -7.04
N GLY A 78 -3.62 -10.12 -6.28
CA GLY A 78 -3.48 -8.78 -6.86
C GLY A 78 -2.11 -8.60 -7.49
N VAL A 79 -2.04 -7.76 -8.53
CA VAL A 79 -0.78 -7.42 -9.18
C VAL A 79 0.14 -6.68 -8.21
N ILE A 80 1.31 -7.24 -7.95
CA ILE A 80 2.40 -6.58 -7.23
C ILE A 80 3.23 -5.84 -8.27
N ARG A 81 3.31 -4.50 -8.17
CA ARG A 81 4.26 -3.72 -8.98
C ARG A 81 5.66 -4.25 -8.68
N GLY A 82 6.39 -4.68 -9.72
CA GLY A 82 7.77 -5.13 -9.60
C GLY A 82 8.67 -4.07 -8.95
N LYS A 83 9.91 -4.47 -8.61
CA LYS A 83 10.90 -3.54 -8.06
C LYS A 83 10.98 -2.29 -8.96
N PRO A 84 10.97 -1.06 -8.40
CA PRO A 84 11.18 0.13 -9.21
C PRO A 84 12.54 0.01 -9.89
N VAL A 85 12.52 -0.14 -11.22
CA VAL A 85 13.74 -0.10 -12.02
C VAL A 85 14.24 1.33 -11.94
N ARG A 86 15.43 1.51 -11.37
CA ARG A 86 16.09 2.81 -11.32
C ARG A 86 16.63 3.10 -12.72
N THR A 87 15.80 3.69 -13.58
CA THR A 87 16.13 3.94 -14.99
C THR A 87 17.35 4.85 -15.16
N THR A 88 17.62 5.72 -14.18
CA THR A 88 18.69 6.70 -14.26
C THR A 88 19.76 6.40 -13.21
N ILE A 89 20.87 5.83 -13.67
CA ILE A 89 22.14 5.86 -12.96
C ILE A 89 22.81 7.17 -13.40
N SER A 90 23.02 8.08 -12.45
CA SER A 90 23.71 9.35 -12.74
C SER A 90 25.13 9.03 -13.23
N ASP A 91 25.43 9.42 -14.47
CA ASP A 91 26.76 9.29 -15.03
C ASP A 91 27.66 10.36 -14.39
N LYS A 92 28.68 9.91 -13.66
CA LYS A 92 29.67 10.80 -13.03
C LYS A 92 30.62 11.42 -14.06
N ALA A 93 30.64 10.92 -15.29
CA ALA A 93 31.43 11.45 -16.40
C ALA A 93 30.67 12.51 -17.23
N ALA A 94 29.36 12.69 -17.00
CA ALA A 94 28.64 13.80 -17.60
C ALA A 94 29.21 15.13 -17.07
N PRO A 95 29.39 16.15 -17.94
CA PRO A 95 29.94 17.44 -17.52
C PRO A 95 29.01 18.08 -16.49
N CYS A 96 29.39 17.94 -15.22
CA CYS A 96 28.80 18.66 -14.13
C CYS A 96 29.20 20.14 -14.30
N PRO A 97 28.26 21.10 -14.17
CA PRO A 97 28.62 22.51 -14.12
C PRO A 97 29.73 22.73 -13.09
N LEU A 98 30.76 23.49 -13.45
CA LEU A 98 31.88 23.78 -12.57
C LEU A 98 31.36 24.41 -11.27
N ASP A 99 31.54 23.70 -10.15
CA ASP A 99 31.30 24.26 -8.83
C ASP A 99 32.41 25.28 -8.54
N HIS A 100 32.14 26.56 -8.85
CA HIS A 100 33.07 27.67 -8.63
C HIS A 100 33.45 27.88 -7.15
N VAL A 101 32.71 27.26 -6.22
CA VAL A 101 32.87 27.44 -4.77
C VAL A 101 33.38 26.16 -4.11
N ASN A 102 33.47 25.05 -4.85
CA ASN A 102 33.90 23.73 -4.38
C ASN A 102 33.30 23.36 -3.01
N ARG A 103 31.99 23.62 -2.84
CA ARG A 103 31.21 23.43 -1.61
C ARG A 103 31.74 24.18 -0.36
N GLN A 104 32.53 25.23 -0.52
CA GLN A 104 33.02 26.09 0.57
C GLN A 104 32.06 27.26 0.83
N PHE A 105 31.03 27.05 1.62
CA PHE A 105 30.01 28.08 1.93
C PHE A 105 30.44 29.11 3.00
N LYS A 106 31.74 29.19 3.32
CA LYS A 106 32.27 30.11 4.33
C LYS A 106 32.98 31.27 3.63
N ALA A 107 32.43 32.48 3.77
CA ALA A 107 33.04 33.70 3.24
C ALA A 107 33.81 34.46 4.33
N SER A 108 34.91 35.11 3.95
CA SER A 108 35.73 35.95 4.84
C SER A 108 35.09 37.31 5.16
N ARG A 109 34.20 37.80 4.28
CA ARG A 109 33.51 39.10 4.38
C ARG A 109 32.09 38.98 3.79
N PRO A 110 31.12 39.79 4.25
CA PRO A 110 29.80 39.86 3.63
C PRO A 110 29.89 40.30 2.15
N ASN A 111 28.89 39.91 1.32
CA ASN A 111 28.79 40.17 -0.12
C ASN A 111 29.84 39.50 -1.04
N VAL A 112 30.60 38.52 -0.56
CA VAL A 112 31.61 37.80 -1.38
C VAL A 112 31.06 36.53 -2.03
N LEU A 113 30.03 35.91 -1.44
CA LEU A 113 29.40 34.69 -1.94
C LEU A 113 27.88 34.83 -1.88
N TRP A 114 27.22 34.61 -3.02
CA TRP A 114 25.77 34.62 -3.15
C TRP A 114 25.31 33.23 -3.58
N LEU A 115 24.46 32.61 -2.77
CA LEU A 115 23.88 31.30 -3.05
C LEU A 115 22.36 31.47 -3.12
N SER A 116 21.74 30.92 -4.16
CA SER A 116 20.29 30.88 -4.30
C SER A 116 19.88 29.43 -4.54
N ASP A 117 18.99 28.92 -3.69
CA ASP A 117 18.34 27.63 -3.89
C ASP A 117 16.89 27.85 -4.30
N PHE A 118 16.46 27.14 -5.34
CA PHE A 118 15.05 27.05 -5.70
C PHE A 118 14.48 25.75 -5.14
N THR A 119 13.78 25.85 -4.03
CA THR A 119 13.00 24.73 -3.50
C THR A 119 11.60 24.75 -4.13
N TYR A 120 11.27 23.74 -4.92
CA TYR A 120 9.91 23.56 -5.44
C TYR A 120 8.98 23.19 -4.28
N GLY A 121 8.19 24.15 -3.81
CA GLY A 121 7.11 23.91 -2.87
C GLY A 121 5.99 23.11 -3.55
N ALA A 122 5.52 22.04 -2.91
CA ALA A 122 4.30 21.37 -3.36
C ALA A 122 3.13 22.36 -3.26
N PRO A 123 2.24 22.44 -4.27
CA PRO A 123 1.06 23.28 -4.19
C PRO A 123 0.24 22.92 -2.94
N ARG A 124 -0.24 23.95 -2.23
CA ARG A 124 -1.16 23.78 -1.10
C ARG A 124 -2.40 23.04 -1.64
N PRO A 125 -2.88 21.96 -1.00
CA PRO A 125 -4.09 21.30 -1.47
C PRO A 125 -5.23 22.29 -1.25
N SER A 126 -6.08 22.44 -2.25
CA SER A 126 -7.39 23.07 -2.06
C SER A 126 -8.10 22.34 -0.93
N VAL A 127 -8.72 23.09 -0.02
CA VAL A 127 -9.43 22.62 1.18
C VAL A 127 -10.21 21.33 0.89
N GLY A 128 -9.75 20.19 1.42
CA GLY A 128 -10.42 18.90 1.24
C GLY A 128 -9.53 17.65 1.26
N GLU A 129 -8.23 17.76 0.96
CA GLU A 129 -7.30 16.63 1.03
C GLU A 129 -6.39 16.72 2.26
N ALA A 130 -6.68 15.90 3.27
CA ALA A 130 -5.85 15.78 4.45
C ALA A 130 -4.50 15.14 4.11
N TYR A 131 -3.41 15.81 4.48
CA TYR A 131 -2.08 15.20 4.51
C TYR A 131 -2.04 14.10 5.57
N ASP A 132 -1.83 12.85 5.13
CA ASP A 132 -1.47 11.74 6.03
C ASP A 132 -0.02 11.93 6.50
N TRP A 133 0.14 12.43 7.73
CA TRP A 133 1.43 12.76 8.35
C TRP A 133 2.22 11.52 8.85
N ASN A 134 1.78 10.29 8.59
CA ASN A 134 2.43 9.08 9.12
C ASN A 134 3.49 8.45 8.20
N ALA A 135 4.45 9.23 7.75
CA ALA A 135 5.63 8.71 7.04
C ALA A 135 6.95 9.21 7.63
N LYS A 136 7.43 8.44 8.62
CA LYS A 136 8.83 8.30 9.08
C LYS A 136 9.44 9.45 9.89
N GLU A 137 9.40 9.25 11.19
CA GLU A 137 10.59 9.40 12.03
C GLU A 137 11.80 8.70 11.36
N LYS A 138 12.81 9.46 10.91
CA LYS A 138 14.24 9.10 11.00
C LYS A 138 15.11 10.33 10.72
N GLY A 139 15.95 10.67 11.69
CA GLY A 139 17.18 11.45 11.47
C GLY A 139 17.08 12.88 11.95
N GLY A 140 17.56 13.13 13.16
CA GLY A 140 17.48 14.43 13.81
C GLY A 140 18.38 15.49 13.20
N LEU A 141 18.00 16.74 13.43
CA LEU A 141 18.92 17.76 13.93
C LEU A 141 18.06 18.79 14.68
N LYS A 142 18.16 18.80 16.01
CA LYS A 142 17.68 19.93 16.81
C LYS A 142 18.66 21.08 16.59
N MET A 143 18.21 22.19 16.01
CA MET A 143 18.85 23.48 16.20
C MET A 143 17.88 24.40 16.92
N THR A 144 17.95 24.35 18.25
CA THR A 144 17.54 25.48 19.09
C THR A 144 18.73 26.43 19.17
N CYS A 145 18.59 27.63 18.64
CA CYS A 145 19.40 28.77 19.08
C CYS A 145 18.48 29.99 19.14
N SER A 146 18.34 30.49 20.36
CA SER A 146 17.44 31.57 20.78
C SER A 146 17.75 32.87 20.05
N LEU A 147 16.69 33.59 19.66
CA LEU A 147 16.76 35.01 19.32
C LEU A 147 17.10 35.82 20.57
N LEU A 148 18.19 36.58 20.48
CA LEU A 148 18.26 37.99 20.85
C LEU A 148 18.57 38.77 19.58
#